data_AF-A0A0S2DHR4-F1
#
_entry.id   AF-A0A0S2DHR4-F1
#
_cell.length_a   1.000
_cell.length_b   1.000
_cell.length_c   1.000
_cell.angle_alpha   90.00
_cell.angle_beta   90.00
_cell.angle_gamma   90.00
#
_symmetry.space_group_name_H-M   'P 1'
#
loop_
_entity.id
_entity.type
_entity.pdbx_description
1 polymer ?
#
loop_
_entity_poly.entity_id
_entity_poly.type
_entity_poly.pdbx_seq_one_letter_code
_entity_poly.pdbx_strand_id
1 'polypeptide(L)'
;MRNSIATSPRLWTAIALTVALAGCATRPAPDFGGRWKPVNRYAEVPDEIPLHKSYVYYPSPMDGTLKNMLTRWSKDANLKLDYQHYSDFTLFQGVSQINTTSLPDAISQLNSAYSGHGVSISREGEQIVVRSSGAPAPASP
;
A
#
# COMPACT_ATOMS: atom_id res chain seq x y z
N MET A 1 -51.87 -34.90 51.49
CA MET A 1 -52.13 -35.63 50.23
C MET A 1 -51.00 -35.31 49.26
N ARG A 2 -50.11 -36.28 49.00
CA ARG A 2 -48.97 -36.14 48.07
C ARG A 2 -49.44 -36.56 46.68
N ASN A 3 -49.56 -35.63 45.74
CA ASN A 3 -49.76 -35.98 44.33
C ASN A 3 -48.44 -36.46 43.77
N SER A 4 -48.23 -37.77 43.77
CA SER A 4 -47.15 -38.41 43.03
C SER A 4 -47.44 -38.26 41.54
N ILE A 5 -46.75 -37.33 40.88
CA ILE A 5 -46.68 -37.27 39.43
C ILE A 5 -45.96 -38.54 38.99
N ALA A 6 -46.71 -39.51 38.45
CA ALA A 6 -46.13 -40.71 37.87
C ALA A 6 -45.37 -40.32 36.60
N THR A 7 -44.07 -40.05 36.75
CA THR A 7 -43.16 -39.83 35.62
C THR A 7 -42.95 -41.15 34.89
N SER A 8 -43.77 -41.40 33.87
CA SER A 8 -43.62 -42.54 32.97
C SER A 8 -42.26 -42.43 32.26
N PRO A 9 -41.37 -43.44 32.36
CA PRO A 9 -40.05 -43.40 31.73
C PRO A 9 -40.16 -43.26 30.20
N ARG A 10 -41.24 -43.78 29.60
CA ARG A 10 -41.58 -43.66 28.18
C ARG A 10 -41.81 -42.20 27.74
N LEU A 11 -42.39 -41.39 28.63
CA LEU A 11 -42.62 -39.97 28.36
C LEU A 11 -41.29 -39.21 28.31
N TRP A 12 -40.38 -39.51 29.25
CA TRP A 12 -39.03 -38.92 29.26
C TRP A 12 -38.17 -39.39 28.09
N THR A 13 -38.30 -40.65 27.66
CA THR A 13 -37.59 -41.13 26.46
C THR A 13 -38.10 -40.41 25.21
N ALA A 14 -39.40 -40.20 25.08
CA ALA A 14 -39.98 -39.47 23.96
C ALA A 14 -39.55 -37.99 23.95
N ILE A 15 -39.47 -37.34 25.11
CA ILE A 15 -38.97 -35.97 25.23
C ILE A 15 -37.48 -35.89 24.88
N ALA A 16 -36.65 -36.80 25.42
CA ALA A 16 -35.23 -36.82 25.10
C ALA A 16 -34.97 -37.08 23.61
N LEU A 17 -35.76 -37.97 23.00
CA LEU A 17 -35.69 -38.26 21.57
C LEU A 17 -36.08 -37.02 20.74
N THR A 18 -37.19 -36.35 21.07
CA THR A 18 -37.61 -35.14 20.33
C THR A 18 -36.61 -33.98 20.45
N VAL A 19 -35.99 -33.79 21.61
CA VAL A 19 -34.93 -32.78 21.79
C VAL A 19 -33.67 -33.13 21.00
N ALA A 20 -33.27 -34.42 20.98
CA ALA A 20 -32.13 -34.87 20.18
C ALA A 20 -32.38 -34.69 18.66
N LEU A 21 -33.59 -34.94 18.17
CA LEU A 21 -33.95 -34.70 16.77
C LEU A 21 -33.97 -33.20 16.39
N ALA A 22 -34.30 -32.31 17.32
CA ALA A 22 -34.29 -30.86 17.06
C ALA A 22 -32.86 -30.28 16.91
N GLY A 23 -31.85 -30.93 17.48
CA GLY A 23 -30.43 -30.56 17.32
C GLY A 23 -29.84 -30.83 15.93
N CYS A 24 -30.50 -31.67 15.12
CA CYS A 24 -30.09 -32.00 13.75
C CYS A 24 -30.63 -31.02 12.69
N ALA A 25 -31.42 -30.01 13.08
CA ALA A 25 -31.97 -29.03 12.15
C ALA A 25 -30.94 -27.93 11.83
N THR A 26 -30.17 -28.12 10.75
CA THR A 26 -29.24 -27.10 10.24
C THR A 26 -30.02 -25.91 9.66
N ARG A 27 -29.73 -24.70 10.11
CA ARG A 27 -30.26 -23.47 9.49
C ARG A 27 -29.67 -23.35 8.08
N PRO A 28 -30.50 -23.22 7.02
CA PRO A 28 -29.97 -23.01 5.68
C PRO A 28 -29.17 -21.70 5.65
N ALA A 29 -28.13 -21.66 4.81
CA ALA A 29 -27.39 -20.42 4.58
C ALA A 29 -28.36 -19.34 4.03
N PRO A 30 -28.18 -18.06 4.39
CA PRO A 30 -28.93 -16.98 3.78
C PRO A 30 -28.76 -17.02 2.26
N ASP A 31 -29.88 -17.00 1.53
CA ASP A 31 -29.88 -16.98 0.06
C ASP A 31 -29.77 -15.54 -0.47
N PHE A 32 -29.31 -15.41 -1.70
CA PHE A 32 -29.22 -14.12 -2.38
C PHE A 32 -30.58 -13.77 -3.01
N GLY A 33 -31.25 -12.76 -2.45
CA GLY A 33 -32.50 -12.23 -2.98
C GLY A 33 -32.33 -11.01 -3.89
N GLY A 34 -33.36 -10.71 -4.68
CA GLY A 34 -33.43 -9.51 -5.52
C GLY A 34 -33.54 -9.80 -7.00
N ARG A 35 -33.70 -8.74 -7.81
CA ARG A 35 -33.63 -8.86 -9.27
C ARG A 35 -32.17 -8.90 -9.69
N TRP A 36 -31.78 -9.94 -10.43
CA TRP A 36 -30.48 -10.01 -11.08
C TRP A 36 -30.25 -8.75 -11.93
N LYS A 37 -29.20 -7.99 -11.60
CA LYS A 37 -28.74 -6.87 -12.43
C LYS A 37 -27.65 -7.41 -13.36
N PRO A 38 -27.65 -7.01 -14.65
CA PRO A 38 -26.56 -7.34 -15.56
C PRO A 38 -25.26 -6.71 -15.05
N VAL A 39 -24.24 -7.55 -14.86
CA VAL A 39 -22.92 -7.15 -14.35
C VAL A 39 -22.10 -6.46 -15.43
N ASN A 40 -22.11 -7.03 -16.64
CA ASN A 40 -21.35 -6.51 -17.78
C ASN A 40 -22.19 -5.46 -18.50
N ARG A 41 -22.00 -4.19 -18.14
CA ARG A 41 -22.62 -3.03 -18.79
C ARG A 41 -21.55 -2.00 -19.14
N TYR A 42 -21.74 -1.33 -20.28
CA TYR A 42 -20.90 -0.18 -20.63
C TYR A 42 -21.23 1.01 -19.71
N ALA A 43 -20.24 1.87 -19.50
CA ALA A 43 -20.46 3.15 -18.82
C ALA A 43 -21.32 4.08 -19.69
N GLU A 44 -22.08 4.96 -19.05
CA GLU A 44 -22.95 5.92 -19.74
C GLU A 44 -22.16 7.01 -20.47
N VAL A 45 -20.96 7.30 -19.99
CA VAL A 45 -20.04 8.27 -20.57
C VAL A 45 -18.68 7.62 -20.86
N PRO A 46 -18.00 8.03 -21.94
CA PRO A 46 -16.61 7.63 -22.17
C PRO A 46 -15.72 8.15 -21.05
N ASP A 47 -14.79 7.32 -20.60
CA ASP A 47 -13.72 7.72 -19.69
C ASP A 47 -12.43 7.95 -20.50
N GLU A 48 -11.79 9.11 -20.30
CA GLU A 48 -10.58 9.44 -21.04
C GLU A 48 -9.40 8.63 -20.49
N ILE A 49 -8.75 7.87 -21.36
CA ILE A 49 -7.53 7.12 -21.03
C ILE A 49 -6.37 7.74 -21.81
N PRO A 50 -5.48 8.52 -21.17
CA PRO A 50 -4.36 9.17 -21.85
C PRO A 50 -3.41 8.16 -22.49
N LEU A 51 -3.07 8.39 -23.77
CA LEU A 51 -2.12 7.54 -24.52
C LEU A 51 -0.67 7.73 -24.05
N HIS A 52 -0.31 8.95 -23.67
CA HIS A 52 1.01 9.30 -23.19
C HIS A 52 0.91 9.79 -21.75
N LYS A 53 1.31 8.95 -20.79
CA LYS A 53 1.42 9.34 -19.39
C LYS A 53 2.84 9.79 -19.12
N SER A 54 3.01 11.05 -18.72
CA SER A 54 4.29 11.51 -18.22
C SER A 54 4.67 10.73 -16.97
N TYR A 55 5.95 10.39 -16.84
CA TYR A 55 6.45 9.78 -15.61
C TYR A 55 6.26 10.73 -14.43
N VAL A 56 5.82 10.18 -13.30
CA VAL A 56 5.68 10.92 -12.04
C VAL A 56 6.79 10.44 -11.12
N TYR A 57 7.62 11.37 -10.66
CA TYR A 57 8.64 11.15 -9.65
C TYR A 57 7.97 11.21 -8.27
N TYR A 58 7.95 10.07 -7.59
CA TYR A 58 7.43 9.93 -6.23
C TYR A 58 8.16 8.78 -5.50
N PRO A 59 8.28 8.83 -4.16
CA PRO A 59 8.82 7.72 -3.38
C PRO A 59 7.81 6.58 -3.26
N SER A 60 8.24 5.36 -3.51
CA SER A 60 7.45 4.15 -3.27
C SER A 60 7.90 3.48 -1.97
N PRO A 61 6.98 2.94 -1.15
CA PRO A 61 7.36 2.09 -0.01
C PRO A 61 8.24 0.90 -0.39
N MET A 62 8.19 0.46 -1.66
CA MET A 62 9.03 -0.63 -2.17
C MET A 62 10.49 -0.22 -2.43
N ASP A 63 10.79 1.07 -2.48
CA ASP A 63 12.15 1.53 -2.78
C ASP A 63 13.09 1.25 -1.59
N GLY A 64 12.61 1.48 -0.37
CA GLY A 64 13.38 1.29 0.87
C GLY A 64 14.50 2.32 1.10
N THR A 65 15.31 2.61 0.08
CA THR A 65 16.44 3.53 0.14
C THR A 65 16.47 4.55 -1.01
N LEU A 66 17.24 5.61 -0.82
CA LEU A 66 17.47 6.67 -1.80
C LEU A 66 18.07 6.11 -3.10
N LYS A 67 19.10 5.26 -3.00
CA LYS A 67 19.71 4.65 -4.19
C LYS A 67 18.70 3.81 -4.98
N ASN A 68 17.89 3.00 -4.32
CA ASN A 68 16.88 2.17 -4.98
C ASN A 68 15.80 3.03 -5.67
N MET A 69 15.31 4.06 -4.97
CA MET A 69 14.34 5.01 -5.53
C MET A 69 14.91 5.70 -6.78
N LEU A 70 16.12 6.25 -6.70
CA LEU A 70 16.75 6.92 -7.84
C LEU A 70 17.09 5.96 -8.97
N THR A 71 17.38 4.69 -8.67
CA THR A 71 17.60 3.64 -9.69
C THR A 71 16.30 3.38 -10.45
N ARG A 72 15.17 3.30 -9.75
CA ARG A 72 13.85 3.17 -10.36
C ARG A 72 13.51 4.41 -11.19
N TRP A 73 13.65 5.60 -10.62
CA TRP A 73 13.38 6.86 -11.34
C TRP A 73 14.23 6.99 -12.59
N SER A 74 15.53 6.66 -12.52
CA SER A 74 16.39 6.71 -13.70
C SER A 74 15.94 5.71 -14.75
N LYS A 75 15.63 4.47 -14.35
CA LYS A 75 15.17 3.43 -15.28
C LYS A 75 13.86 3.82 -15.97
N ASP A 76 12.88 4.30 -15.22
CA ASP A 76 11.56 4.64 -15.74
C ASP A 76 11.60 5.89 -16.64
N ALA A 77 12.52 6.82 -16.37
CA ALA A 77 12.74 8.03 -17.17
C ALA A 77 13.77 7.85 -18.30
N ASN A 78 14.28 6.63 -18.52
CA ASN A 78 15.35 6.32 -19.48
C ASN A 78 16.64 7.17 -19.28
N LEU A 79 17.01 7.36 -18.03
CA LEU A 79 18.25 7.99 -17.57
C LEU A 79 19.19 6.96 -16.94
N LYS A 80 20.44 7.34 -16.73
CA LYS A 80 21.40 6.57 -15.93
C LYS A 80 21.48 7.13 -14.51
N LEU A 81 21.81 6.26 -13.55
CA LEU A 81 22.16 6.68 -12.19
C LEU A 81 23.67 6.51 -11.99
N ASP A 82 24.34 7.59 -11.57
CA ASP A 82 25.70 7.56 -11.07
C ASP A 82 25.69 7.89 -9.57
N TYR A 83 25.77 6.85 -8.74
CA TYR A 83 25.71 6.98 -7.29
C TYR A 83 27.12 6.96 -6.70
N GLN A 84 27.72 8.13 -6.54
CA GLN A 84 29.10 8.32 -6.08
C GLN A 84 29.22 8.48 -4.56
N HIS A 85 28.09 8.62 -3.84
CA HIS A 85 28.08 8.72 -2.39
C HIS A 85 28.47 7.38 -1.75
N TYR A 86 29.34 7.39 -0.73
CA TYR A 86 29.86 6.16 -0.10
C TYR A 86 28.78 5.35 0.65
N SER A 87 27.78 6.03 1.22
CA SER A 87 26.66 5.44 1.94
C SER A 87 25.33 5.61 1.21
N ASP A 88 24.42 4.67 1.44
CA ASP A 88 23.01 4.78 1.06
C ASP A 88 22.18 5.24 2.27
N PHE A 89 21.03 5.84 1.99
CA PHE A 89 20.16 6.43 3.00
C PHE A 89 18.74 5.91 2.87
N THR A 90 18.07 5.68 3.99
CA THR A 90 16.65 5.34 3.98
C THR A 90 15.79 6.52 3.53
N LEU A 91 14.63 6.21 2.98
CA LEU A 91 13.59 7.22 2.75
C LEU A 91 12.91 7.55 4.09
N PHE A 92 12.70 8.84 4.35
CA PHE A 92 12.04 9.32 5.57
C PHE A 92 10.90 10.28 5.25
N GLN A 93 10.17 10.73 6.27
CA GLN A 93 8.95 11.51 6.06
C GLN A 93 9.14 12.76 5.19
N GLY A 94 10.32 13.38 5.20
CA GLY A 94 10.63 14.57 4.40
C GLY A 94 10.54 14.36 2.89
N VAL A 95 10.70 13.14 2.39
CA VAL A 95 10.56 12.86 0.94
C VAL A 95 9.15 12.45 0.52
N SER A 96 8.26 12.14 1.48
CA SER A 96 6.93 11.56 1.23
C SER A 96 6.01 12.44 0.36
N GLN A 97 6.25 13.75 0.35
CA GLN A 97 5.41 14.72 -0.37
C GLN A 97 5.85 14.92 -1.83
N ILE A 98 6.97 14.32 -2.26
CA ILE A 98 7.45 14.47 -3.63
C ILE A 98 6.49 13.73 -4.56
N ASN A 99 5.80 14.49 -5.40
CA ASN A 99 4.90 13.97 -6.44
C ASN A 99 4.85 15.00 -7.58
N THR A 100 5.68 14.79 -8.58
CA THR A 100 5.86 15.77 -9.67
C THR A 100 6.28 15.08 -10.96
N THR A 101 5.91 15.66 -12.11
CA THR A 101 6.38 15.20 -13.43
C THR A 101 7.71 15.83 -13.85
N SER A 102 8.23 16.76 -13.05
CA SER A 102 9.48 17.49 -13.31
C SER A 102 10.64 16.93 -12.49
N LEU A 103 11.62 16.33 -13.19
CA LEU A 103 12.83 15.81 -12.52
C LEU A 103 13.63 16.91 -11.80
N PRO A 104 13.87 18.11 -12.38
CA PRO A 104 14.56 19.18 -11.66
C PRO A 104 13.87 19.61 -10.36
N ASP A 105 12.54 19.64 -10.36
CA ASP A 105 11.74 19.95 -9.17
C ASP A 105 11.88 18.83 -8.12
N ALA A 106 11.75 17.57 -8.52
CA ALA A 106 11.95 16.43 -7.63
C ALA A 106 13.37 16.42 -7.00
N ILE A 107 14.42 16.70 -7.79
CA ILE A 107 15.80 16.80 -7.30
C ILE A 107 15.95 17.96 -6.30
N SER A 108 15.33 19.12 -6.57
CA SER A 108 15.33 20.26 -5.64
C SER A 108 14.71 19.89 -4.30
N GLN A 109 13.57 19.19 -4.31
CA GLN A 109 12.90 18.72 -3.10
C GLN A 109 13.75 17.68 -2.35
N LEU A 110 14.39 16.74 -3.06
CA LEU A 110 15.31 15.78 -2.44
C LEU A 110 16.52 16.46 -1.81
N ASN A 111 17.14 17.43 -2.48
CA ASN A 111 18.28 18.18 -1.93
C ASN A 111 17.88 18.97 -0.68
N SER A 112 16.66 19.53 -0.66
CA SER A 112 16.13 20.17 0.54
C SER A 112 15.98 19.17 1.69
N ALA A 113 15.37 18.01 1.42
CA ALA A 113 15.15 16.96 2.42
C ALA A 113 16.47 16.37 2.97
N TYR A 114 17.47 16.16 2.11
CA TYR A 114 18.75 15.56 2.51
C TYR A 114 19.88 16.58 2.81
N SER A 115 19.57 17.87 2.88
CA SER A 115 20.55 18.94 3.11
C SER A 115 21.41 18.74 4.36
N GLY A 116 20.83 18.20 5.45
CA GLY A 116 21.54 17.88 6.69
C GLY A 116 22.33 16.56 6.67
N HIS A 117 22.23 15.78 5.60
CA HIS A 117 22.81 14.43 5.50
C HIS A 117 24.02 14.36 4.57
N GLY A 118 24.52 15.50 4.09
CA GLY A 118 25.70 15.54 3.24
C GLY A 118 25.47 14.95 1.84
N VAL A 119 24.21 14.93 1.36
CA VAL A 119 23.86 14.40 0.04
C VAL A 119 23.59 15.56 -0.92
N SER A 120 24.21 15.50 -2.10
CA SER A 120 23.92 16.39 -3.23
C SER A 120 23.52 15.56 -4.43
N ILE A 121 22.39 15.91 -5.04
CA ILE A 121 21.82 15.24 -6.20
C ILE A 121 21.73 16.27 -7.33
N SER A 122 22.24 15.91 -8.51
CA SER A 122 22.19 16.75 -9.71
C SER A 122 21.74 15.95 -10.93
N ARG A 123 21.22 16.65 -11.93
CA ARG A 123 21.04 16.11 -13.29
C ARG A 123 22.19 16.58 -14.17
N GLU A 124 22.91 15.64 -14.77
CA GLU A 124 24.01 15.90 -15.69
C GLU A 124 23.72 15.20 -17.01
N GLY A 125 23.15 15.94 -17.96
CA GLY A 125 22.67 15.40 -19.23
C GLY A 125 21.60 14.32 -19.03
N GLU A 126 21.95 13.08 -19.40
CA GLU A 126 21.11 11.89 -19.27
C GLU A 126 21.39 11.09 -17.98
N GLN A 127 22.07 11.69 -17.01
CA GLN A 127 22.42 11.04 -15.75
C GLN A 127 21.86 11.80 -14.54
N ILE A 128 21.43 11.04 -13.54
CA ILE A 128 21.24 11.53 -12.18
C ILE A 128 22.52 11.20 -11.43
N VAL A 129 23.18 12.20 -10.87
CA VAL A 129 24.44 12.01 -10.14
C VAL A 129 24.22 12.33 -8.67
N VAL A 130 24.68 11.45 -7.80
CA VAL A 130 24.60 11.61 -6.34
C VAL A 130 26.01 11.68 -5.79
N ARG A 131 26.32 12.76 -5.07
CA ARG A 131 27.64 13.01 -4.47
C ARG A 131 27.52 13.38 -3.00
N SER A 132 28.63 13.27 -2.29
CA SER A 132 28.74 13.87 -0.96
C SER A 132 28.88 15.38 -1.09
N SER A 133 27.92 16.14 -0.56
CA SER A 133 28.12 17.57 -0.30
C SER A 133 28.97 17.67 0.95
N GLY A 134 30.25 17.99 0.81
CA GLY A 134 31.09 18.28 1.98
C GLY A 134 30.44 19.40 2.80
N ALA A 135 29.93 19.10 3.99
CA ALA A 135 29.50 20.11 4.95
C ALA A 135 30.72 20.56 5.77
N PRO A 136 30.80 21.85 6.18
CA PRO A 136 32.03 22.44 6.74
C PRO A 136 32.40 21.81 8.08
N ALA A 137 33.70 21.79 8.37
CA ALA A 137 34.25 21.35 9.65
C ALA A 137 33.50 22.02 10.82
N PRO A 138 33.20 21.29 11.91
CA PRO A 138 32.59 21.90 13.08
C PRO A 138 33.53 22.95 13.66
N ALA A 139 33.00 24.16 13.90
CA ALA A 139 33.69 25.16 14.71
C ALA A 139 33.88 24.59 16.13
N SER A 140 35.13 24.45 16.54
CA SER A 140 35.51 24.07 17.90
C SER A 140 35.15 25.17 18.91
N PRO A 141 34.70 24.84 20.13
CA PRO A 141 34.70 25.79 21.25
C PRO A 141 36.12 26.15 21.69
#